data_AF-A0A9X0A1U5-F1
#
_entry.id   AF-A0A9X0A1U5-F1
#
_cell.length_a   1.000
_cell.length_b   1.000
_cell.length_c   1.000
_cell.angle_alpha   90.00
_cell.angle_beta   90.00
_cell.angle_gamma   90.00
#
_symmetry.space_group_name_H-M   'P 1'
#
loop_
_entity.id
_entity.type
_entity.pdbx_description
1 polymer ?
#
loop_
_entity_poly.entity_id
_entity_poly.type
_entity_poly.pdbx_seq_one_letter_code
_entity_poly.pdbx_strand_id
1 'polypeptide(L)'
;MADEFEAATFVEDKKKRKRRGPRLTGISKQRRLANARERKRVQALNVEIEVLKSLLPLSPHDKKPTKTEVIWLAAEYIDELTQMLHKAQQSQDEFEGAEPLLDFDTLLGIDIEKLFELEDFVPIVF
;
A
#
# COMPACT_ATOMS: atom_id res chain seq x y z
N MET A 1 46.92 -44.26 -46.99
CA MET A 1 47.61 -43.30 -46.09
C MET A 1 46.58 -42.23 -45.77
N ALA A 2 45.77 -42.46 -44.74
CA ALA A 2 45.91 -41.80 -43.42
C ALA A 2 45.65 -40.30 -43.59
N ASP A 3 44.42 -39.78 -43.54
CA ASP A 3 43.47 -39.72 -42.41
C ASP A 3 44.03 -38.82 -41.27
N GLU A 4 43.78 -37.51 -41.38
CA GLU A 4 43.99 -36.52 -40.31
C GLU A 4 42.67 -35.77 -40.11
N PHE A 5 41.87 -36.32 -39.20
CA PHE A 5 40.62 -35.76 -38.71
C PHE A 5 40.88 -34.51 -37.86
N GLU A 6 40.04 -33.49 -38.06
CA GLU A 6 39.89 -32.37 -37.12
C GLU A 6 39.59 -32.88 -35.71
N ALA A 7 40.49 -32.59 -34.76
CA ALA A 7 40.21 -32.74 -33.34
C ALA A 7 39.44 -31.51 -32.84
N ALA A 8 38.14 -31.47 -33.12
CA ALA A 8 37.22 -30.58 -32.41
C ALA A 8 37.23 -30.96 -30.92
N THR A 9 37.90 -30.15 -30.12
CA THR A 9 37.94 -30.30 -28.66
C THR A 9 36.58 -29.91 -28.10
N PHE A 10 35.72 -30.91 -27.89
CA PHE A 10 34.51 -30.74 -27.09
C PHE A 10 34.90 -30.45 -25.63
N VAL A 11 34.99 -29.17 -25.28
CA VAL A 11 35.08 -28.73 -23.89
C VAL A 11 33.68 -28.85 -23.29
N GLU A 12 33.45 -29.97 -22.62
CA GLU A 12 32.24 -30.21 -21.84
C GLU A 12 32.20 -29.22 -20.66
N ASP A 13 31.35 -28.19 -20.76
CA ASP A 13 31.06 -27.29 -19.64
C ASP A 13 30.33 -28.07 -18.53
N LYS A 14 31.12 -28.64 -17.62
CA LYS A 14 30.59 -29.33 -16.44
C LYS A 14 29.88 -28.32 -15.54
N LYS A 15 28.55 -28.22 -15.68
CA LYS A 15 27.67 -27.49 -14.76
C LYS A 15 28.00 -27.88 -13.31
N LYS A 16 28.68 -26.98 -12.59
CA LYS A 16 29.03 -27.16 -11.18
C LYS A 16 27.74 -27.37 -10.39
N ARG A 17 27.53 -28.59 -9.89
CA ARG A 17 26.40 -28.92 -9.01
C ARG A 17 26.43 -27.95 -7.82
N LYS A 18 25.40 -27.10 -7.70
CA LYS A 18 25.20 -26.23 -6.52
C LYS A 18 25.29 -27.10 -5.28
N ARG A 19 26.38 -26.95 -4.52
CA ARG A 19 26.56 -27.61 -3.23
C ARG A 19 25.35 -27.25 -2.37
N ARG A 20 24.55 -28.27 -2.02
CA ARG A 20 23.45 -28.08 -1.06
C ARG A 20 24.09 -27.59 0.24
N GLY A 21 23.73 -26.38 0.66
CA GLY A 21 24.27 -25.78 1.87
C GLY A 21 24.11 -26.70 3.08
N PRO A 22 24.89 -26.48 4.16
CA PRO A 22 24.85 -27.32 5.36
C PRO A 22 23.41 -27.56 5.82
N ARG A 23 23.05 -28.82 6.08
CA ARG A 23 21.72 -29.16 6.60
C ARG A 23 21.60 -28.54 7.98
N LEU A 24 20.87 -27.44 8.08
CA LEU A 24 20.57 -26.78 9.34
C LEU A 24 19.94 -27.81 10.28
N THR A 25 20.46 -27.91 11.51
CA THR A 25 19.87 -28.72 12.58
C THR A 25 18.39 -28.36 12.78
N GLY A 26 17.58 -29.26 13.36
CA GLY A 26 16.14 -29.05 13.55
C GLY A 26 15.78 -27.69 14.16
N ILE A 27 16.53 -27.28 15.19
CA ILE A 27 16.40 -25.98 15.86
C ILE A 27 16.67 -24.81 14.90
N SER A 28 17.71 -24.91 14.06
CA SER A 28 18.06 -23.86 13.11
C SER A 28 17.05 -23.77 11.94
N LYS A 29 16.44 -24.89 11.54
CA LYS A 29 15.33 -24.91 10.57
C LYS A 29 14.07 -24.24 11.13
N GLN A 30 13.73 -24.51 12.38
CA GLN A 30 12.58 -23.90 13.07
C GLN A 30 12.76 -22.38 13.22
N ARG A 31 13.93 -21.93 13.69
CA ARG A 31 14.28 -20.51 13.78
C ARG A 31 14.16 -19.80 12.43
N ARG A 32 14.65 -20.42 11.34
CA ARG A 32 14.52 -19.85 10.00
C ARG A 32 13.06 -19.70 9.56
N LEU A 33 12.21 -20.69 9.86
CA LEU A 33 10.78 -20.62 9.56
C LEU A 33 10.09 -19.52 10.36
N ALA A 34 10.41 -19.38 11.66
CA ALA A 34 9.90 -18.30 12.50
C ALA A 34 10.30 -16.92 11.97
N ASN A 35 11.56 -16.72 11.62
CA ASN A 35 12.04 -15.46 11.03
C ASN A 35 11.37 -15.16 9.69
N ALA A 36 11.12 -16.18 8.87
CA ALA A 36 10.39 -16.00 7.61
C ALA A 36 8.95 -15.54 7.84
N ARG A 37 8.27 -16.07 8.86
CA ARG A 37 6.93 -15.63 9.25
C ARG A 37 6.93 -14.18 9.74
N GLU A 38 7.88 -13.82 10.60
CA GLU A 38 7.97 -12.45 11.11
C GLU A 38 8.28 -11.45 10.00
N ARG A 39 9.16 -11.80 9.06
CA ARG A 39 9.39 -10.98 7.87
C ARG A 39 8.12 -10.76 7.06
N LYS A 40 7.31 -11.80 6.85
CA LYS A 40 6.01 -11.66 6.15
C LYS A 40 5.06 -10.74 6.93
N ARG A 41 4.98 -10.89 8.25
CA ARG A 41 4.15 -10.04 9.11
C ARG A 41 4.55 -8.56 9.00
N VAL A 42 5.85 -8.28 9.08
CA VAL A 42 6.39 -6.92 8.96
C VAL A 42 6.24 -6.38 7.53
N GLN A 43 6.34 -7.22 6.50
CA GLN A 43 6.08 -6.82 5.12
C GLN A 43 4.63 -6.37 4.93
N ALA A 44 3.66 -7.14 5.43
CA ALA A 44 2.26 -6.74 5.41
C ALA A 44 2.06 -5.39 6.11
N LEU A 45 2.61 -5.21 7.31
CA LEU A 45 2.54 -3.93 8.03
C LEU A 45 3.14 -2.77 7.23
N ASN A 46 4.26 -2.98 6.53
CA ASN A 46 4.87 -1.94 5.72
C ASN A 46 4.01 -1.57 4.50
N VAL A 47 3.30 -2.53 3.90
CA VAL A 47 2.36 -2.27 2.82
C VAL A 47 1.24 -1.36 3.32
N GLU A 48 0.66 -1.64 4.49
CA GLU A 48 -0.39 -0.79 5.07
C GLU A 48 0.11 0.63 5.38
N ILE A 49 1.37 0.79 5.81
CA ILE A 49 1.96 2.13 5.98
C ILE A 49 2.10 2.86 4.64
N GLU A 50 2.44 2.18 3.55
CA GLU A 50 2.49 2.80 2.22
C GLU A 50 1.09 3.17 1.69
N VAL A 51 0.07 2.35 1.98
CA VAL A 51 -1.32 2.70 1.71
C VAL A 51 -1.70 3.96 2.49
N LEU A 52 -1.40 4.02 3.79
CA LEU A 52 -1.67 5.20 4.62
C LEU A 52 -0.98 6.45 4.06
N LYS A 53 0.28 6.34 3.61
CA LYS A 53 0.99 7.44 2.96
C LYS A 53 0.28 7.98 1.72
N SER A 54 -0.32 7.10 0.92
CA SER A 54 -1.01 7.51 -0.31
C SER A 54 -2.30 8.29 -0.06
N LEU A 55 -2.87 8.16 1.14
CA LEU A 55 -4.06 8.91 1.57
C LEU A 55 -3.73 10.29 2.14
N LEU A 56 -2.45 10.54 2.47
CA LEU A 56 -2.02 11.83 3.01
C LEU A 56 -1.91 12.87 1.89
N PRO A 57 -2.30 14.13 2.15
CA PRO A 57 -2.19 15.22 1.19
C PRO A 57 -0.73 15.73 1.07
N LEU A 58 0.15 14.91 0.46
CA LEU A 58 1.58 15.20 0.31
C LEU A 58 1.91 15.65 -1.13
N SER A 59 2.80 16.65 -1.27
CA SER A 59 3.29 17.05 -2.59
C SER A 59 4.27 16.01 -3.13
N PRO A 60 4.24 15.69 -4.44
CA PRO A 60 5.20 14.75 -5.05
C PRO A 60 6.65 15.26 -5.02
N HIS A 61 6.86 16.55 -4.77
CA HIS A 61 8.18 17.17 -4.63
C HIS A 61 8.71 17.15 -3.19
N ASP A 62 7.87 16.81 -2.21
CA ASP A 62 8.26 16.80 -0.82
C ASP A 62 9.15 15.60 -0.50
N LYS A 63 9.97 15.78 0.53
CA LYS A 63 10.74 14.69 1.10
C LYS A 63 9.78 13.61 1.61
N LYS A 64 10.05 12.35 1.25
CA LYS A 64 9.26 11.20 1.72
C LYS A 64 9.26 11.14 3.26
N PRO A 65 8.08 11.14 3.92
CA PRO A 65 7.99 11.07 5.37
C PRO A 65 8.42 9.71 5.91
N THR A 66 8.98 9.73 7.12
CA THR A 66 9.31 8.56 7.93
C THR A 66 8.04 7.88 8.44
N LYS A 67 8.15 6.63 8.91
CA LYS A 67 6.99 5.88 9.41
C LYS A 67 6.27 6.58 10.55
N THR A 68 7.01 7.21 11.46
CA THR A 68 6.42 7.95 12.59
C THR A 68 5.73 9.22 12.13
N GLU A 69 6.37 9.98 11.22
CA GLU A 69 5.77 11.17 10.62
C GLU A 69 4.46 10.84 9.91
N VAL A 70 4.38 9.70 9.20
CA VAL A 70 3.14 9.24 8.57
C VAL A 70 2.01 9.04 9.58
N ILE A 71 2.29 8.47 10.75
CA ILE A 71 1.27 8.29 11.79
C ILE A 71 0.82 9.64 12.36
N TRP A 72 1.74 10.56 12.60
CA TRP A 72 1.39 11.90 13.08
C TRP A 72 0.58 12.69 12.06
N LEU A 73 1.03 12.73 10.80
CA LEU A 73 0.33 13.39 9.71
C LEU A 73 -1.08 12.82 9.49
N ALA A 74 -1.25 11.50 9.63
CA ALA A 74 -2.57 10.89 9.54
C ALA A 74 -3.51 11.35 10.64
N ALA A 75 -3.03 11.41 11.89
CA ALA A 75 -3.83 11.90 13.01
C ALA A 75 -4.21 13.38 12.85
N GLU A 76 -3.26 14.20 12.43
CA GLU A 76 -3.48 15.63 12.15
C GLU A 76 -4.47 15.83 11.00
N TYR A 77 -4.34 15.04 9.92
CA TYR A 77 -5.25 15.14 8.78
C TYR A 77 -6.68 14.73 9.12
N ILE A 78 -6.87 13.68 9.95
CA ILE A 78 -8.21 13.31 10.45
C ILE A 78 -8.81 14.46 11.26
N ASP A 79 -8.02 15.10 12.14
CA ASP A 79 -8.49 16.22 12.95
C ASP A 79 -8.87 17.43 12.08
N GLU A 80 -8.03 17.79 11.10
CA GLU A 80 -8.34 18.87 10.16
C GLU A 80 -9.64 18.63 9.40
N LEU A 81 -9.82 17.44 8.83
CA LEU A 81 -11.07 17.08 8.13
C LEU A 81 -12.29 17.14 9.06
N THR A 82 -12.14 16.68 10.30
CA THR A 82 -13.20 16.74 11.31
C THR A 82 -13.57 18.18 11.64
N GLN A 83 -12.58 19.06 11.82
CA GLN A 83 -12.80 20.48 12.05
C GLN A 83 -13.45 21.17 10.85
N MET A 84 -13.07 20.81 9.62
CA MET A 84 -13.70 21.35 8.41
C MET A 84 -15.18 21.00 8.33
N LEU A 85 -15.54 19.75 8.65
CA LEU A 85 -16.95 19.31 8.69
C LEU A 85 -17.74 20.09 9.74
N HIS A 86 -17.22 20.26 10.96
CA HIS A 86 -17.91 21.02 12.00
C HIS A 86 -18.12 22.50 11.60
N LYS A 87 -17.13 23.13 10.96
CA LYS A 87 -17.25 24.51 10.48
C LYS A 87 -18.31 24.64 9.37
N ALA A 88 -18.36 23.67 8.45
CA ALA A 88 -19.35 23.65 7.39
C ALA A 88 -20.79 23.57 7.95
N GLN A 89 -21.01 22.76 9.00
CA GLN A 89 -22.29 22.68 9.69
C GLN A 89 -22.66 24.00 10.38
N GLN A 90 -21.72 24.64 11.08
CA GLN A 90 -21.95 25.94 11.73
C GLN A 90 -22.29 27.06 10.74
N SER A 91 -21.70 27.04 9.54
CA SER A 91 -22.05 28.01 8.49
C SER A 91 -23.44 27.80 7.87
N GLN A 92 -24.05 26.63 8.02
CA GLN A 92 -25.45 26.41 7.63
C GLN A 92 -26.43 26.98 8.65
N ASP A 93 -26.06 26.97 9.94
CA ASP A 93 -26.89 27.51 11.03
C ASP A 93 -26.89 29.06 11.08
N GLU A 94 -25.88 29.74 10.52
CA GLU A 94 -25.77 31.21 10.48
C GLU A 94 -26.40 31.86 9.23
N PHE A 95 -26.97 31.06 8.30
CA PHE A 95 -27.53 31.52 7.03
C PHE A 95 -29.05 31.29 6.90
N GLU A 96 -29.80 31.41 7.99
CA GLU A 96 -31.27 31.35 7.99
C GLU A 96 -31.96 32.57 7.30
N GLY A 97 -31.23 33.37 6.52
CA GLY A 97 -31.76 34.58 5.88
C GLY A 97 -31.05 35.10 4.62
N ALA A 98 -30.09 34.39 4.04
CA ALA A 98 -29.47 34.80 2.77
C ALA A 98 -29.33 33.62 1.82
N GLU A 99 -29.72 33.83 0.55
CA GLU A 99 -29.73 32.79 -0.47
C GLU A 99 -28.37 32.08 -0.59
N PRO A 100 -28.33 30.73 -0.57
CA PRO A 100 -27.09 29.99 -0.64
C PRO A 100 -26.54 30.03 -2.08
N LEU A 101 -25.47 30.81 -2.28
CA LEU A 101 -24.84 30.95 -3.61
C LEU A 101 -24.08 29.69 -4.06
N LEU A 102 -23.87 28.68 -3.21
CA LEU A 102 -23.10 27.48 -3.59
C LEU A 102 -23.63 26.25 -2.86
N ASP A 103 -24.80 25.77 -3.29
CA ASP A 103 -25.24 24.42 -2.99
C ASP A 103 -24.46 23.41 -3.83
N PHE A 104 -23.76 22.49 -3.15
CA PHE A 104 -22.94 21.45 -3.77
C PHE A 104 -23.81 20.43 -4.52
N ASP A 105 -25.04 20.20 -4.03
CA ASP A 105 -26.01 19.28 -4.65
C ASP A 105 -26.46 19.83 -6.01
N THR A 106 -26.67 21.15 -6.10
CA THR A 106 -26.98 21.84 -7.37
C THR A 106 -25.78 21.89 -8.33
N LEU A 107 -24.54 22.02 -7.82
CA LEU A 107 -23.34 22.17 -8.66
C LEU A 107 -22.91 20.85 -9.33
N LEU A 108 -23.09 19.72 -8.65
CA LEU A 108 -22.71 18.41 -9.17
C LEU A 108 -23.89 17.60 -9.72
N GLY A 109 -25.13 18.01 -9.43
CA GLY A 109 -26.33 17.26 -9.81
C GLY A 109 -26.35 15.86 -9.20
N ILE A 110 -25.63 15.66 -8.10
CA ILE A 110 -25.48 14.38 -7.41
C ILE A 110 -26.02 14.59 -6.00
N ASP A 111 -27.11 13.90 -5.72
CA ASP A 111 -27.74 13.80 -4.41
C ASP A 111 -26.90 12.84 -3.56
N ILE A 112 -26.10 13.38 -2.64
CA ILE A 112 -25.16 12.59 -1.82
C ILE A 112 -25.92 11.61 -0.91
N GLU A 113 -27.15 11.94 -0.51
CA GLU A 113 -27.98 11.05 0.31
C GLU A 113 -28.37 9.77 -0.45
N LYS A 114 -28.62 9.87 -1.77
CA LYS A 114 -28.86 8.69 -2.62
C LYS A 114 -27.63 7.81 -2.83
N LEU A 115 -26.43 8.35 -2.61
CA LEU A 115 -25.20 7.58 -2.75
C LEU A 115 -25.04 6.56 -1.61
N PHE A 116 -25.59 6.85 -0.43
CA PHE A 116 -25.64 5.94 0.72
C PHE A 116 -26.73 4.87 0.59
N GLU A 117 -27.72 5.04 -0.30
CA GLU A 117 -28.76 4.04 -0.55
C GLU A 117 -28.33 2.93 -1.54
N LEU A 118 -27.21 3.11 -2.26
CA LEU A 118 -26.64 2.10 -3.17
C LEU A 118 -25.62 1.19 -2.47
N GLU A 119 -25.93 0.71 -1.26
CA GLU A 119 -25.23 -0.43 -0.66
C GLU A 119 -25.67 -1.76 -1.31
N ASP A 120 -25.35 -1.95 -2.58
CA ASP A 120 -25.14 -3.31 -3.14
C ASP A 120 -23.63 -3.61 -3.13
N PHE A 121 -23.02 -3.56 -1.94
CA PHE A 121 -21.68 -4.08 -1.74
C PHE A 121 -21.75 -5.61 -1.82
N VAL A 122 -21.63 -6.16 -3.03
CA VAL A 122 -21.38 -7.59 -3.20
C VAL A 122 -19.99 -7.88 -2.62
N PRO A 123 -19.85 -8.68 -1.56
CA PRO A 123 -18.53 -9.01 -1.05
C PRO A 123 -17.79 -9.82 -2.12
N ILE A 124 -16.60 -9.34 -2.51
CA ILE A 124 -15.67 -10.13 -3.31
C ILE A 124 -15.20 -11.29 -2.43
N VAL A 125 -15.80 -12.47 -2.64
CA VAL A 125 -15.32 -13.73 -2.07
C VAL A 125 -14.05 -14.11 -2.82
N PHE A 126 -12.93 -14.18 -2.10
CA PHE A 126 -11.70 -14.82 -2.57
C PHE A 126 -11.75 -16.33 -2.33
#